data_AF-A0A2N6EFW1-F1
#
_entry.id   AF-A0A2N6EFW1-F1
#
_cell.length_a   1.000
_cell.length_b   1.000
_cell.length_c   1.000
_cell.angle_alpha   90.00
_cell.angle_beta   90.00
_cell.angle_gamma   90.00
#
_symmetry.space_group_name_H-M   'P 1'
#
loop_
_entity.id
_entity.type
_entity.pdbx_description
1 polymer ?
#
loop_
_entity_poly.entity_id
_entity_poly.type
_entity_poly.pdbx_seq_one_letter_code
_entity_poly.pdbx_strand_id
1 'polypeptide(L)'
;MFELIEKTLLLGMGAMSLSQKKAEELLEELRHRFDVSEEEGKAMLEKIQETMRENQKKLEELAAEEVKKACERLGVATSEEFEKLQQRVHKLENQIKQMSKPN
;
A
#
# COMPACT_ATOMS: atom_id res chain seq x y z
N MET A 1 19.84 -2.45 23.64
CA MET A 1 19.33 -1.07 23.85
C MET A 1 19.21 -0.31 22.54
N PHE A 2 20.23 -0.34 21.67
CA PHE A 2 20.18 0.28 20.33
C PHE A 2 19.01 -0.22 19.46
N GLU A 3 18.79 -1.55 19.40
CA GLU A 3 17.64 -2.13 18.68
C GLU A 3 16.27 -1.66 19.20
N LEU A 4 16.15 -1.36 20.49
CA LEU A 4 14.88 -0.92 21.08
C LEU A 4 14.58 0.51 20.63
N ILE A 5 15.62 1.35 20.54
CA ILE A 5 15.54 2.73 20.09
C ILE A 5 15.26 2.80 18.60
N GLU A 6 15.93 1.97 17.80
CA GLU A 6 15.67 1.77 16.38
C GLU A 6 14.20 1.38 16.16
N LYS A 7 13.68 0.42 16.93
CA LYS A 7 12.27 0.01 16.86
C LYS A 7 11.29 1.09 17.33
N THR A 8 11.57 1.83 18.41
CA THR A 8 10.69 2.92 18.86
C THR A 8 10.72 4.13 17.91
N LEU A 9 11.86 4.42 17.29
CA LEU A 9 11.97 5.43 16.24
C LEU A 9 11.15 4.98 15.03
N LEU A 10 11.32 3.75 14.55
CA LEU A 10 10.54 3.18 13.45
C LEU A 10 9.03 3.25 13.72
N LEU A 11 8.60 2.96 14.95
CA LEU A 11 7.20 3.06 15.36
C LEU A 11 6.70 4.52 15.48
N GLY A 12 7.55 5.45 15.93
CA GLY A 12 7.23 6.89 16.02
C GLY A 12 7.21 7.60 14.66
N MET A 13 8.06 7.17 13.71
CA MET A 13 8.18 7.72 12.36
C MET A 13 7.03 7.33 11.43
N GLY A 14 6.24 6.29 11.77
CA GLY A 14 5.01 5.98 11.04
C GLY A 14 3.91 7.04 11.25
N ALA A 15 3.91 7.72 12.41
CA ALA A 15 2.91 8.74 12.77
C ALA A 15 3.33 10.17 12.37
N MET A 16 4.63 10.42 12.16
CA MET A 16 5.16 11.70 11.69
C MET A 16 5.75 11.51 10.29
N SER A 17 5.15 12.13 9.27
CA SER A 17 5.66 12.10 7.89
C SER A 17 7.18 12.32 7.86
N LEU A 18 7.92 11.31 7.41
CA LEU A 18 9.38 11.35 7.33
C LEU A 18 9.78 12.35 6.22
N SER A 19 10.11 13.58 6.61
CA SER A 19 10.63 14.60 5.68
C SER A 19 12.16 14.60 5.70
N GLN A 20 12.78 15.09 4.62
CA GLN A 20 14.25 15.19 4.53
C GLN A 20 14.86 15.93 5.73
N LYS A 21 14.20 17.01 6.17
CA LYS A 21 14.61 17.78 7.35
C LYS A 21 14.53 16.96 8.65
N LYS A 22 13.51 16.10 8.80
CA LYS A 22 13.37 15.23 9.97
C LYS A 22 14.37 14.08 9.99
N ALA A 23 14.78 13.60 8.82
CA ALA A 23 15.88 12.63 8.71
C ALA A 23 17.21 13.25 9.15
N GLU A 24 17.49 14.50 8.76
CA GLU A 24 18.69 15.22 9.21
C GLU A 24 18.71 15.45 10.73
N GLU A 25 17.58 15.87 11.32
CA GLU A 25 17.45 16.02 12.78
C GLU A 25 17.68 14.70 13.52
N LEU A 26 17.22 13.57 12.97
CA LEU A 26 17.46 12.24 13.55
C LEU A 26 18.93 11.81 13.50
N LEU A 27 19.64 12.10 12.42
CA LEU A 27 21.08 11.85 12.34
C LEU A 27 21.83 12.62 13.42
N GLU A 28 21.46 13.88 13.64
CA GLU A 28 22.08 14.73 14.63
C GLU A 28 21.82 14.22 16.07
N GLU A 29 20.59 13.79 16.37
CA GLU A 29 20.26 13.15 17.65
C GLU A 29 21.00 11.83 17.88
N LEU A 30 21.11 10.99 16.85
CA LEU A 30 21.83 9.71 16.93
C LEU A 30 23.33 9.94 17.16
N ARG A 31 23.93 10.92 16.48
CA ARG A 31 25.33 11.31 16.68
C ARG A 31 25.56 11.84 18.10
N HIS A 32 24.65 12.67 18.60
CA HIS A 32 24.81 13.31 19.92
C HIS A 32 24.51 12.38 21.10
N ARG A 33 23.65 11.37 20.91
CA ARG A 33 23.27 10.42 21.97
C ARG A 33 24.03 9.09 21.95
N PHE A 34 24.55 8.67 20.79
CA PHE A 34 25.12 7.33 20.63
C PHE A 34 26.58 7.31 20.14
N ASP A 35 27.24 8.46 19.99
CA ASP A 35 28.61 8.58 19.47
C ASP A 35 28.79 7.83 18.14
N VAL A 36 27.72 7.83 17.34
CA VAL A 36 27.62 7.13 16.06
C VAL A 36 28.29 7.99 14.99
N SER A 37 29.15 7.37 14.19
CA SER A 37 29.82 8.05 13.08
C SER A 37 28.82 8.46 11.99
N GLU A 38 29.16 9.46 11.18
CA GLU A 38 28.27 9.94 10.09
C GLU A 38 27.94 8.83 9.09
N GLU A 39 28.91 7.94 8.83
CA GLU A 39 28.77 6.76 7.96
C GLU A 39 27.76 5.74 8.54
N GLU A 40 27.87 5.42 9.82
CA GLU A 40 26.95 4.50 10.50
C GLU A 40 25.52 5.05 10.59
N GLY A 41 25.40 6.37 10.83
CA GLY A 41 24.10 7.06 10.83
C GLY A 41 23.42 7.01 9.46
N LYS A 42 24.17 7.29 8.38
CA LYS A 42 23.66 7.19 7.00
C LYS A 42 23.22 5.78 6.66
N ALA A 43 24.05 4.77 6.97
CA ALA A 43 23.71 3.37 6.71
C ALA A 43 22.45 2.91 7.47
N MET A 44 22.27 3.37 8.71
CA MET A 44 21.07 3.09 9.50
C MET A 44 19.82 3.72 8.88
N LEU A 45 19.93 4.97 8.41
CA LEU A 45 18.82 5.68 7.79
C LEU A 45 18.41 5.06 6.45
N GLU A 46 19.39 4.64 5.63
CA GLU A 46 19.12 3.91 4.39
C GLU A 46 18.37 2.60 4.66
N LYS A 47 18.82 1.83 5.65
CA LYS A 47 18.16 0.57 6.04
C LYS A 47 16.74 0.79 6.54
N ILE A 48 16.51 1.86 7.32
CA ILE A 48 15.18 2.28 7.78
C ILE A 48 14.29 2.64 6.59
N GLN A 49 14.80 3.44 5.65
CA GLN A 49 14.03 3.84 4.47
C GLN A 49 13.68 2.66 3.58
N GLU A 50 14.61 1.72 3.37
CA GLU A 50 14.38 0.51 2.60
C GLU A 50 13.31 -0.36 3.26
N THR A 51 13.45 -0.63 4.56
CA THR A 51 12.47 -1.39 5.35
C THR A 51 11.08 -0.74 5.33
N MET A 52 11.03 0.60 5.40
CA MET A 52 9.78 1.35 5.32
C MET A 52 9.11 1.21 3.95
N ARG A 53 9.86 1.33 2.84
CA ARG A 53 9.32 1.14 1.49
C ARG A 53 8.74 -0.26 1.30
N GLU A 54 9.46 -1.29 1.75
CA GLU A 54 8.97 -2.67 1.66
C GLU A 54 7.71 -2.91 2.50
N ASN A 55 7.69 -2.39 3.73
CA ASN A 55 6.53 -2.53 4.62
C ASN A 55 5.33 -1.73 4.13
N GLN A 56 5.55 -0.54 3.55
CA GLN A 56 4.49 0.26 2.96
C GLN A 56 3.81 -0.51 1.82
N LYS A 57 4.60 -1.10 0.90
CA LYS A 57 4.04 -1.87 -0.21
C LYS A 57 3.22 -3.07 0.27
N LYS A 58 3.72 -3.82 1.26
CA LYS A 58 2.98 -4.94 1.87
C LYS A 58 1.68 -4.48 2.54
N LEU A 59 1.71 -3.33 3.23
CA LEU A 59 0.52 -2.74 3.84
C LEU A 59 -0.52 -2.32 2.80
N GLU A 60 -0.08 -1.70 1.70
CA GLU A 60 -0.95 -1.32 0.59
C GLU A 60 -1.62 -2.54 -0.05
N GLU A 61 -0.86 -3.62 -0.28
CA GLU A 61 -1.38 -4.90 -0.80
C GLU A 61 -2.41 -5.51 0.15
N LEU A 62 -2.12 -5.59 1.45
CA LEU A 62 -3.05 -6.10 2.45
C LEU A 62 -4.32 -5.27 2.57
N ALA A 63 -4.19 -3.94 2.54
CA ALA A 63 -5.34 -3.03 2.59
C ALA A 63 -6.22 -3.17 1.34
N ALA A 64 -5.61 -3.27 0.16
CA ALA A 64 -6.34 -3.49 -1.09
C ALA A 64 -7.08 -4.84 -1.08
N GLU A 65 -6.45 -5.90 -0.59
CA GLU A 65 -7.07 -7.21 -0.46
C GLU A 65 -8.25 -7.19 0.52
N GLU A 66 -8.11 -6.53 1.66
CA GLU A 66 -9.17 -6.45 2.67
C GLU A 66 -10.37 -5.64 2.17
N VAL A 67 -10.12 -4.53 1.47
CA VAL A 67 -11.19 -3.75 0.80
C VAL A 67 -11.89 -4.61 -0.25
N LYS A 68 -11.15 -5.36 -1.06
CA LYS A 68 -11.73 -6.27 -2.05
C LYS A 68 -12.64 -7.32 -1.39
N LYS A 69 -12.15 -7.99 -0.33
CA LYS A 69 -12.95 -8.95 0.44
C LYS A 69 -14.18 -8.33 1.07
N ALA A 70 -14.09 -7.10 1.58
CA ALA A 70 -15.23 -6.39 2.13
C ALA A 70 -16.30 -6.11 1.05
N CYS A 71 -15.88 -5.65 -0.13
CA CYS A 71 -16.78 -5.46 -1.28
C CYS A 71 -17.45 -6.77 -1.70
N GLU A 72 -16.71 -7.87 -1.78
CA GLU A 72 -17.25 -9.21 -2.07
C GLU A 72 -18.29 -9.64 -1.03
N ARG A 73 -18.01 -9.46 0.26
CA ARG A 73 -18.94 -9.81 1.36
C ARG A 73 -20.22 -8.99 1.33
N LEU A 74 -20.15 -7.73 0.88
CA LEU A 74 -21.31 -6.85 0.71
C LEU A 74 -22.07 -7.11 -0.60
N GLY A 75 -21.57 -8.01 -1.45
CA GLY A 75 -22.17 -8.30 -2.75
C GLY A 75 -21.98 -7.18 -3.78
N VAL A 76 -20.98 -6.32 -3.60
CA VAL A 76 -20.66 -5.26 -4.56
C VAL A 76 -19.96 -5.89 -5.76
N ALA A 77 -20.64 -5.88 -6.91
CA ALA A 77 -20.05 -6.35 -8.16
C ALA A 77 -18.91 -5.42 -8.60
N THR A 78 -17.81 -6.00 -9.06
CA THR A 78 -16.71 -5.26 -9.67
C THR A 78 -17.11 -4.70 -11.04
N SER A 79 -16.43 -3.65 -11.49
CA SER A 79 -16.67 -3.09 -12.83
C SER A 79 -16.47 -4.13 -13.93
N GLU A 80 -15.48 -5.02 -13.80
CA GLU A 80 -15.24 -6.10 -14.77
C GLU A 80 -16.39 -7.11 -14.82
N GLU A 81 -16.93 -7.49 -13.66
CA GLU A 81 -18.09 -8.40 -13.58
C GLU A 81 -19.33 -7.74 -14.20
N PHE A 82 -19.51 -6.45 -13.97
CA PHE A 82 -20.59 -5.67 -14.56
C PHE A 82 -20.47 -5.57 -16.08
N GLU A 83 -19.28 -5.29 -16.62
CA GLU A 83 -19.03 -5.25 -18.07
C GLU A 83 -19.26 -6.63 -18.71
N LYS A 84 -18.80 -7.71 -18.08
CA LYS A 84 -19.07 -9.09 -18.55
C LYS A 84 -20.57 -9.37 -18.59
N LEU A 85 -21.32 -8.89 -17.60
CA LEU A 85 -22.78 -9.02 -17.58
C LEU A 85 -23.42 -8.22 -18.72
N GLN A 86 -23.01 -6.96 -18.92
CA GLN A 86 -23.51 -6.12 -20.03
C GLN A 86 -23.27 -6.76 -21.40
N GLN A 87 -22.08 -7.32 -21.64
CA GLN A 87 -21.78 -8.01 -22.89
C GLN A 87 -22.66 -9.25 -23.10
N ARG A 88 -22.92 -10.03 -22.03
CA ARG A 88 -23.82 -11.19 -22.09
C ARG A 88 -25.25 -10.75 -22.39
N VAL A 89 -25.74 -9.71 -21.73
CA VAL A 89 -27.07 -9.12 -21.99
C VAL A 89 -27.17 -8.70 -23.45
N HIS A 90 -26.20 -7.96 -23.96
CA HIS A 90 -26.22 -7.49 -25.35
C HIS A 90 -26.22 -8.64 -26.36
N LYS A 91 -25.46 -9.72 -26.11
CA LYS A 91 -25.49 -10.93 -26.94
C LYS A 91 -26.87 -11.58 -26.95
N LEU A 92 -27.50 -11.70 -25.78
CA LEU A 92 -28.84 -12.28 -25.65
C LEU A 92 -29.89 -11.40 -26.35
N GLU A 93 -29.84 -10.09 -26.19
CA GLU A 93 -30.72 -9.15 -26.89
C GLU A 93 -30.62 -9.29 -28.41
N ASN A 94 -29.40 -9.44 -28.94
CA ASN A 94 -29.17 -9.64 -30.36
C ASN A 94 -29.69 -10.99 -30.86
N GLN A 95 -29.51 -12.07 -30.09
CA GLN A 95 -30.06 -13.38 -30.41
C GLN A 95 -31.59 -13.36 -30.44
N ILE A 96 -32.22 -12.75 -29.44
CA ILE A 96 -33.68 -12.61 -29.39
C ILE A 96 -34.17 -11.81 -30.60
N LYS A 97 -33.51 -10.69 -30.95
CA LYS A 97 -33.87 -9.91 -32.15
C LYS A 97 -33.76 -10.71 -33.44
N GLN A 98 -32.76 -11.59 -33.57
CA GLN A 98 -32.63 -12.46 -34.75
C GLN A 98 -33.74 -13.51 -34.81
N MET A 99 -34.13 -14.09 -33.67
CA MET A 99 -35.24 -15.05 -33.59
C MET A 99 -36.62 -14.38 -33.79
N SER A 100 -36.73 -13.08 -33.49
CA SER A 100 -37.98 -12.31 -33.59
C SER A 100 -38.23 -11.70 -34.96
N LYS A 101 -37.25 -11.77 -35.89
CA LYS A 101 -37.46 -11.30 -37.26
C LYS A 101 -38.35 -12.31 -37.99
N PRO A 102 -39.55 -11.91 -38.47
CA PRO A 102 -40.38 -12.80 -39.26
C PRO A 102 -39.67 -13.07 -40.60
N ASN A 103 -39.80 -14.32 -41.05
CA ASN A 103 -39.31 -14.81 -42.33
C ASN A 103 -39.97 -14.05 -43.49
#